data_AF-A0A0Q8NCE0-F1
#
_entry.id   AF-A0A0Q8NCE0-F1
#
_cell.length_a   1.000
_cell.length_b   1.000
_cell.length_c   1.000
_cell.angle_alpha   90.00
_cell.angle_beta   90.00
_cell.angle_gamma   90.00
#
_symmetry.space_group_name_H-M   'P 1'
#
loop_
_entity.id
_entity.type
_entity.pdbx_description
1 polymer ?
#
loop_
_entity_poly.entity_id
_entity_poly.type
_entity_poly.pdbx_seq_one_letter_code
_entity_poly.pdbx_strand_id
1 'polypeptide(L)' 'MLDLTISQVLKDPLIRQMLRADRVSLGDFEKLLEAAASKRGQGFSAARSASSVAREPRHETRNP' A
#
# COMPACT_ATOMS: atom_id res chain seq x y z
N MET A 1 1.53 -4.99 -11.64
CA MET A 1 1.57 -3.83 -10.72
C MET A 1 3.03 -3.39 -10.70
N LEU A 2 3.35 -2.13 -11.00
CA LEU A 2 4.73 -1.64 -10.95
C LEU A 2 5.15 -1.52 -9.49
N ASP A 3 5.89 -2.49 -8.98
CA ASP A 3 6.51 -2.42 -7.66
C ASP A 3 7.77 -1.56 -7.77
N LEU A 4 7.64 -0.28 -7.43
CA LEU A 4 8.77 0.65 -7.38
C LEU A 4 9.36 0.66 -5.97
N THR A 5 10.67 0.50 -5.89
CA THR A 5 11.42 0.66 -4.64
C THR A 5 11.49 2.14 -4.25
N ILE A 6 11.60 2.43 -2.95
CA ILE A 6 11.74 3.81 -2.44
C ILE A 6 12.88 4.53 -3.18
N SER A 7 14.02 3.86 -3.39
CA SER A 7 15.17 4.41 -4.11
C SER A 7 14.89 4.76 -5.58
N GLN A 8 13.99 4.04 -6.26
CA GLN A 8 13.58 4.37 -7.64
C GLN A 8 12.67 5.59 -7.66
N VAL A 9 11.72 5.67 -6.73
CA VAL A 9 10.81 6.82 -6.56
C VAL A 9 11.60 8.09 -6.25
N LEU A 10 12.59 8.02 -5.35
CA LEU A 10 13.47 9.15 -5.04
C LEU A 10 14.36 9.56 -6.21
N LYS A 11 14.59 8.66 -7.17
CA LYS A 11 15.42 8.94 -8.34
C LYS A 11 14.68 9.61 -9.48
N ASP A 12 13.35 9.58 -9.46
CA ASP A 12 12.50 10.08 -10.52
C ASP A 12 12.64 11.60 -10.71
N PRO A 13 12.87 12.09 -11.95
CA PRO A 13 13.11 13.50 -12.21
C PRO A 13 11.86 14.37 -11.98
N LEU A 14 10.66 13.85 -12.26
CA LEU A 14 9.42 14.60 -12.05
C LEU A 14 9.11 14.72 -10.56
N ILE A 15 9.30 13.65 -9.79
CA ILE A 15 9.13 13.68 -8.33
C ILE A 15 10.08 14.72 -7.73
N ARG A 16 11.35 14.72 -8.11
CA ARG A 16 12.30 15.72 -7.60
C ARG A 16 11.92 17.15 -8.00
N GLN A 17 11.40 17.35 -9.20
CA GLN A 17 10.93 18.66 -9.64
C GLN A 17 9.74 19.13 -8.81
N MET A 18 8.80 18.23 -8.51
CA MET A 18 7.63 18.52 -7.68
C MET A 18 8.04 18.86 -6.24
N LEU A 19 8.92 18.05 -5.63
CA LEU A 19 9.44 18.32 -4.28
C LEU A 19 10.15 19.69 -4.20
N ARG A 20 10.93 20.05 -5.24
CA ARG A 20 11.57 21.37 -5.31
C ARG A 20 10.56 22.50 -5.43
N ALA A 21 9.51 22.32 -6.23
CA ALA A 21 8.43 23.31 -6.36
C ALA A 21 7.71 23.55 -5.03
N ASP A 22 7.50 22.48 -4.26
CA ASP A 22 6.81 22.50 -2.96
C ASP A 22 7.75 22.81 -1.78
N ARG A 23 9.05 23.04 -2.02
CA ARG A 23 10.10 23.22 -1.00
C ARG A 23 10.19 22.08 0.01
N VAL A 24 9.87 20.87 -0.41
CA VAL A 24 10.01 19.65 0.39
C VAL A 24 11.40 19.08 0.19
N SER A 25 12.08 18.75 1.30
CA SER A 25 13.39 18.12 1.22
C SER A 25 13.26 16.65 0.78
N LEU A 26 14.24 16.16 0.02
CA LEU A 26 14.25 14.77 -0.42
C LEU A 26 14.29 13.78 0.77
N GLY A 27 14.97 14.17 1.86
CA GLY A 27 15.06 13.36 3.08
C GLY A 27 13.75 13.28 3.86
N ASP A 28 12.95 14.35 3.89
CA ASP A 28 11.62 14.31 4.52
C ASP A 28 10.66 13.44 3.70
N PHE A 29 10.74 13.53 2.38
CA PHE A 29 9.97 12.67 1.49
C PHE A 29 10.36 11.19 1.60
N GLU A 30 11.66 10.89 1.75
CA GLU A 30 12.15 9.52 2.02
C GLU A 30 11.56 8.95 3.31
N LYS A 31 11.59 9.70 4.41
CA LYS A 31 10.98 9.28 5.68
C LYS A 31 9.48 9.02 5.57
N LEU A 32 8.77 9.84 4.78
CA LEU A 32 7.34 9.64 4.51
C LEU A 32 7.09 8.34 3.73
N LEU A 33 7.91 8.06 2.71
CA LEU A 33 7.81 6.81 1.96
C LEU A 33 8.14 5.60 2.82
N GLU A 34 9.16 5.68 3.68
CA GLU A 34 9.52 4.63 4.62
C GLU A 34 8.37 4.35 5.60
N ALA A 35 7.83 5.40 6.24
CA ALA A 35 6.70 5.27 7.14
C ALA A 35 5.45 4.69 6.45
N ALA A 36 5.18 5.12 5.20
CA ALA A 36 4.08 4.59 4.40
C ALA A 36 4.29 3.12 4.01
N ALA A 37 5.52 2.73 3.68
CA ALA A 37 5.88 1.35 3.37
C ALA A 37 5.76 0.44 4.60
N SER A 38 6.26 0.88 5.76
CA SER A 38 6.10 0.17 7.03
C SER A 38 4.64 -0.01 7.40
N LYS A 39 3.80 1.04 7.21
CA LYS A 39 2.36 0.97 7.44
C LYS A 39 1.64 0.06 6.44
N ARG A 40 2.09 0.04 5.17
CA ARG A 40 1.60 -0.93 4.17
C ARG A 40 1.94 -2.36 4.55
N GLY A 41 3.14 -2.63 5.07
CA GLY A 41 3.50 -3.94 5.60
C GLY A 41 2.53 -4.46 6.67
N GLN A 42 1.95 -3.56 7.47
CA GLN A 42 0.92 -3.89 8.46
C GLN A 42 -0.51 -3.98 7.87
N GLY A 43 -0.85 -3.11 6.91
CA GLY A 43 -2.19 -3.03 6.30
C GLY A 43 -2.47 -4.07 5.19
N PHE A 44 -1.43 -4.58 4.51
CA PHE A 44 -1.59 -5.59 3.45
C PHE A 44 -1.86 -7.00 4.00
N SER A 45 -1.52 -7.30 5.26
CA SER A 45 -2.01 -8.51 5.94
C SER A 45 -3.50 -8.43 6.27
N ALA A 46 -3.99 -7.26 6.71
CA ALA A 46 -5.40 -7.08 7.03
C ALA A 46 -6.31 -7.12 5.79
N ALA A 47 -5.85 -6.58 4.65
CA ALA A 47 -6.63 -6.59 3.40
C ALA A 47 -6.71 -7.97 2.73
N ARG A 48 -5.75 -8.89 2.97
CA ARG A 48 -5.85 -10.29 2.50
C ARG A 48 -6.66 -11.19 3.44
N SER A 49 -6.68 -10.92 4.74
CA SER A 49 -7.50 -11.70 5.68
C SER A 49 -8.99 -11.36 5.59
N ALA A 50 -9.34 -10.13 5.17
CA ALA A 50 -10.74 -9.73 4.96
C ALA A 50 -11.41 -10.38 3.72
N SER A 51 -10.63 -10.88 2.75
CA SER A 51 -11.18 -11.54 1.55
C SER A 51 -11.30 -13.07 1.66
N SER A 52 -11.03 -13.68 2.83
CA SER A 52 -11.08 -15.14 3.00
C SER A 52 -12.06 -15.65 4.08
N VAL A 53 -12.87 -14.78 4.72
CA VAL A 53 -13.77 -15.17 5.81
C VAL A 53 -15.26 -15.15 5.44
N ALA A 54 -15.62 -14.84 4.19
CA ALA A 54 -17.02 -14.75 3.77
C ALA A 54 -17.37 -15.71 2.60
N ARG A 55 -17.33 -17.03 2.84
CA ARG A 55 -18.35 -17.98 2.35
C ARG A 55 -17.99 -19.43 2.69
N GLU A 56 -18.56 -19.93 3.78
CA GLU A 56 -19.29 -21.20 3.88
C GLU A 56 -19.86 -21.31 5.31
N PRO A 57 -20.89 -22.14 5.65
CA PRO A 57 -21.52 -23.20 4.86
C PRO A 57 -23.08 -23.32 4.97
N ARG A 58 -23.64 -24.20 4.12
CA ARG A 58 -24.83 -25.06 4.34
C ARG A 58 -26.18 -24.40 4.71
N HIS A 59 -27.12 -24.48 3.77
CA HIS A 59 -28.52 -24.79 4.11
C HIS A 59 -28.99 -25.98 3.27
N GLU A 60 -28.71 -27.17 3.80
CA GLU A 60 -29.47 -28.38 3.52
C GLU A 60 -30.70 -28.36 4.43
N THR A 61 -31.91 -28.39 3.86
CA THR A 61 -32.99 -29.35 4.18
C THR A 61 -34.28 -28.99 3.44
N ARG A 62 -34.56 -29.76 2.37
CA ARG A 62 -35.77 -30.58 2.19
C ARG A 62 -37.10 -30.12 2.80
N ASN A 63 -38.06 -29.80 1.90
CA ASN A 63 -39.50 -30.17 1.77
C ASN A 63 -40.44 -30.14 3.00
N PRO A 64 -41.77 -29.94 2.82
CA PRO A 64 -42.65 -30.92 2.17
C PRO A 64 -43.43 -30.43 0.93
#